data_AF-E3LTU5-F1
#
_entry.id   AF-E3LTU5-F1
#
_cell.length_a   1.000
_cell.length_b   1.000
_cell.length_c   1.000
_cell.angle_alpha   90.00
_cell.angle_beta   90.00
_cell.angle_gamma   90.00
#
_symmetry.space_group_name_H-M   'P 1'
#
loop_
_entity.id
_entity.type
_entity.pdbx_description
1 polymer ?
#
loop_
_entity_poly.entity_id
_entity_poly.type
_entity_poly.pdbx_seq_one_letter_code
_entity_poly.pdbx_strand_id
1 'polypeptide(L)'
;MLIMKRILKLVTPFELFAISLCSKKSKMICKSTRSQLQCYMGTEEFILKFSSDNEIRLKFDYCLKTEWVFKISTPRRRNVLQKFLSMFPKNEQKSSKRAFREVINNLSINTWVPLENKSISEVSIQLFTSQEGQTATMYAFILHLSDVFNVPLLTIELHFQEFTPVENEDIIDYYCRDRGTKPAVESLRLVGKRLNTPEDDEVVDSILCRQQARYKLQLLLEPTPEFKIKPIYLQHHPIYFEAHHSHWISFEQILEFQSRIIILLNSIINRTHLITLIIKWNDGWTPAWRMITTIFEEDVDIDECVRSLILIGRINNLQVHREERIDTVDEQMLRYVHYCLRRPDGTIGEILVQNNKIGGFFVSCEDERNSPLYPKFSLNNDV
;
A
#
# COMPACT_ATOMS: atom_id res chain seq x y z
N MET A 1 -23.84 13.00 29.16
CA MET A 1 -23.37 12.76 27.77
C MET A 1 -21.86 13.03 27.58
N LEU A 2 -21.29 14.05 28.24
CA LEU A 2 -19.86 14.39 28.14
C LEU A 2 -18.91 13.28 28.65
N ILE A 3 -19.25 12.66 29.78
CA ILE A 3 -18.47 11.56 30.40
C ILE A 3 -18.37 10.36 29.46
N MET A 4 -19.49 9.97 28.84
CA MET A 4 -19.54 8.84 27.91
C MET A 4 -18.70 9.08 26.66
N LYS A 5 -18.67 10.32 26.13
CA LYS A 5 -17.77 10.70 25.03
C LYS A 5 -16.29 10.64 25.42
N ARG A 6 -15.93 10.94 26.68
CA ARG A 6 -14.55 10.81 27.16
C ARG A 6 -14.14 9.34 27.37
N ILE A 7 -15.04 8.51 27.91
CA ILE A 7 -14.80 7.07 28.08
C ILE A 7 -14.60 6.41 26.72
N LEU A 8 -15.45 6.69 25.74
CA LEU A 8 -15.36 6.11 24.39
C LEU A 8 -14.07 6.48 23.62
N LYS A 9 -13.29 7.47 24.08
CA LYS A 9 -11.94 7.74 23.54
C LYS A 9 -10.89 6.75 24.02
N LEU A 10 -11.14 6.10 25.16
CA LEU A 10 -10.25 5.11 25.78
C LEU A 10 -10.63 3.67 25.39
N VAL A 11 -11.73 3.52 24.64
CA VAL A 11 -12.26 2.24 24.21
C VAL A 11 -11.54 1.79 22.95
N THR A 12 -11.20 0.51 22.90
CA THR A 12 -10.51 -0.09 21.75
C THR A 12 -11.43 -0.11 20.51
N PRO A 13 -10.87 -0.21 19.29
CA PRO A 13 -11.65 -0.39 18.07
C PRO A 13 -12.64 -1.56 18.13
N PHE A 14 -12.28 -2.70 18.73
CA PHE A 14 -13.19 -3.84 18.85
C PHE A 14 -14.35 -3.60 19.82
N GLU A 15 -14.11 -2.96 20.95
CA GLU A 15 -15.17 -2.59 21.88
C GLU A 15 -16.08 -1.50 21.28
N LEU A 16 -15.53 -0.53 20.54
CA LEU A 16 -16.32 0.45 19.79
C LEU A 16 -17.22 -0.22 18.75
N PHE A 17 -16.67 -1.20 18.02
CA PHE A 17 -17.45 -2.03 17.11
C PHE A 17 -18.55 -2.78 17.87
N ALA A 18 -18.24 -3.46 18.98
CA ALA A 18 -19.23 -4.17 19.80
C ALA A 18 -20.37 -3.24 20.28
N ILE A 19 -20.04 -2.05 20.81
CA ILE A 19 -21.02 -1.06 21.26
C ILE A 19 -21.88 -0.56 20.10
N SER A 20 -21.29 -0.38 18.91
CA SER A 20 -22.00 0.10 17.72
C SER A 20 -23.12 -0.84 17.28
N LEU A 21 -23.03 -2.13 17.63
CA LEU A 21 -24.00 -3.16 17.28
C LEU A 21 -25.18 -3.22 18.24
N CYS A 22 -25.07 -2.65 19.44
CA CYS A 22 -26.10 -2.78 20.47
C CYS A 22 -27.40 -2.02 20.12
N SER A 23 -27.30 -0.86 19.45
CA SER A 23 -28.47 -0.09 19.01
C SER A 23 -28.09 1.01 18.02
N LYS A 24 -29.06 1.52 17.25
CA LYS A 24 -28.88 2.71 16.40
C LYS A 24 -28.37 3.93 17.19
N LYS A 25 -28.85 4.11 18.43
CA LYS A 25 -28.41 5.19 19.32
C LYS A 25 -26.95 5.02 19.73
N SER A 26 -26.55 3.79 20.08
CA SER A 26 -25.15 3.46 20.42
C SER A 26 -24.23 3.70 19.23
N LYS A 27 -24.63 3.26 18.03
CA LYS A 27 -23.91 3.51 16.78
C LYS A 27 -23.67 5.01 16.54
N MET A 28 -24.71 5.84 16.67
CA MET A 28 -24.60 7.29 16.52
C MET A 28 -23.64 7.92 17.53
N ILE A 29 -23.57 7.38 18.75
CA ILE A 29 -22.66 7.86 19.79
C ILE A 29 -21.20 7.46 19.47
N CYS A 30 -20.96 6.22 19.02
CA CYS A 30 -19.65 5.76 18.56
C CYS A 30 -19.15 6.65 17.40
N LYS A 31 -19.99 6.83 16.37
CA LYS A 31 -19.70 7.71 15.23
C LYS A 31 -19.38 9.14 15.67
N SER A 32 -20.23 9.76 16.48
CA SER A 32 -20.00 11.13 16.98
C SER A 32 -18.71 11.27 17.80
N THR A 33 -18.29 10.20 18.48
CA THR A 33 -17.02 10.19 19.22
C THR A 33 -15.83 10.12 18.27
N ARG A 34 -15.92 9.28 17.23
CA ARG A 34 -14.88 9.09 16.22
C ARG A 34 -14.75 10.25 15.23
N SER A 35 -15.82 11.00 14.98
CA SER A 35 -15.79 12.22 14.17
C SER A 35 -15.10 13.42 14.84
N GLN A 36 -14.63 13.30 16.09
CA GLN A 36 -13.85 14.38 16.71
C GLN A 36 -12.48 14.51 16.03
N LEU A 37 -12.03 15.74 15.83
CA LEU A 37 -10.80 16.06 15.08
C LEU A 37 -9.58 15.22 15.51
N GLN A 38 -9.42 15.01 16.83
CA GLN A 38 -8.34 14.21 17.41
C GLN A 38 -8.34 12.73 16.99
N CYS A 39 -9.51 12.18 16.70
CA CYS A 39 -9.70 10.79 16.28
C CYS A 39 -9.62 10.64 14.76
N TYR A 40 -10.07 11.66 14.02
CA TYR A 40 -9.97 11.72 12.56
C TYR A 40 -8.51 11.86 12.10
N MET A 41 -7.74 12.75 12.73
CA MET A 41 -6.33 13.01 12.39
C MET A 41 -5.35 11.90 12.82
N GLY A 42 -5.83 10.87 13.54
CA GLY A 42 -5.00 9.77 14.02
C GLY A 42 -5.38 8.41 13.44
N THR A 43 -5.91 8.37 12.21
CA THR A 43 -6.08 7.10 11.49
C THR A 43 -5.05 7.03 10.38
N GLU A 44 -4.19 6.02 10.43
CA GLU A 44 -3.12 5.83 9.43
C GLU A 44 -3.60 4.95 8.27
N GLU A 45 -4.27 3.83 8.56
CA GLU A 45 -4.58 2.83 7.54
C GLU A 45 -5.96 2.18 7.74
N PHE A 46 -6.68 2.01 6.63
CA PHE A 46 -7.84 1.14 6.51
C PHE A 46 -7.69 0.32 5.22
N ILE A 47 -7.29 -0.94 5.39
CA ILE A 47 -6.92 -1.86 4.33
C ILE A 47 -7.85 -3.07 4.36
N LEU A 48 -8.33 -3.47 3.19
CA LEU A 48 -8.96 -4.76 2.99
C LEU A 48 -7.97 -5.67 2.26
N LYS A 49 -7.62 -6.79 2.88
CA LYS A 49 -6.68 -7.77 2.36
C LYS A 49 -7.40 -9.05 1.95
N PHE A 50 -7.26 -9.40 0.67
CA PHE A 50 -7.67 -10.67 0.11
C PHE A 50 -6.46 -11.61 0.04
N SER A 51 -6.53 -12.65 0.85
CA SER A 51 -5.60 -13.78 0.89
C SER A 51 -6.34 -15.02 1.38
N SER A 52 -5.64 -16.13 1.51
CA SER A 52 -6.12 -17.39 2.09
C SER A 52 -6.87 -17.19 3.41
N ASP A 53 -6.43 -16.23 4.22
CA ASP A 53 -7.24 -15.61 5.27
C ASP A 53 -7.62 -14.19 4.83
N ASN A 54 -8.91 -13.92 4.62
CA ASN A 54 -9.38 -12.57 4.31
C ASN A 54 -9.32 -11.70 5.57
N GLU A 55 -8.75 -10.51 5.47
CA GLU A 55 -8.50 -9.64 6.62
C GLU A 55 -8.96 -8.22 6.34
N ILE A 56 -9.58 -7.59 7.33
CA ILE A 56 -9.74 -6.14 7.36
C ILE A 56 -8.83 -5.60 8.43
N ARG A 57 -7.88 -4.75 8.03
CA ARG A 57 -6.84 -4.16 8.88
C ARG A 57 -7.13 -2.68 9.09
N LEU A 58 -7.10 -2.25 10.35
CA LEU A 58 -7.26 -0.87 10.77
C LEU A 58 -6.07 -0.47 11.64
N LYS A 59 -5.44 0.66 11.33
CA LYS A 59 -4.33 1.22 12.10
C LYS A 59 -4.62 2.65 12.51
N PHE A 60 -4.39 2.94 13.79
CA PHE A 60 -4.69 4.23 14.40
C PHE A 60 -3.48 4.74 15.18
N ASP A 61 -3.06 6.00 14.95
CA ASP A 61 -1.94 6.65 15.63
C ASP A 61 -2.17 6.87 17.12
N TYR A 62 -3.41 7.18 17.51
CA TYR A 62 -3.73 7.54 18.89
C TYR A 62 -3.81 6.32 19.82
N CYS A 63 -3.68 5.09 19.30
CA CYS A 63 -3.76 3.85 20.07
C CYS A 63 -2.51 3.00 19.84
N LEU A 64 -1.44 3.29 20.60
CA LEU A 64 -0.22 2.47 20.75
C LEU A 64 0.26 1.77 19.45
N LYS A 65 0.31 2.45 18.29
CA LYS A 65 0.73 1.88 16.99
C LYS A 65 0.30 0.42 16.74
N THR A 66 -0.88 0.04 17.24
CA THR A 66 -1.34 -1.35 17.27
C THR A 66 -2.23 -1.58 16.06
N GLU A 67 -2.01 -2.67 15.33
CA GLU A 67 -2.87 -3.06 14.21
C GLU A 67 -4.08 -3.85 14.71
N TRP A 68 -5.27 -3.43 14.28
CA TRP A 68 -6.54 -4.06 14.62
C TRP A 68 -7.06 -4.85 13.43
N VAL A 69 -7.15 -6.17 13.59
CA VAL A 69 -7.40 -7.09 12.46
C VAL A 69 -8.68 -7.89 12.65
N PHE A 70 -9.61 -7.74 11.72
CA PHE A 70 -10.78 -8.60 11.61
C PHE A 70 -10.48 -9.74 10.62
N LYS A 71 -10.24 -10.95 11.15
CA LYS A 71 -9.96 -12.15 10.34
C LYS A 71 -11.28 -12.80 9.94
N ILE A 72 -11.56 -12.89 8.65
CA ILE A 72 -12.82 -13.39 8.10
C ILE A 72 -12.57 -14.76 7.50
N SER A 73 -13.07 -15.78 8.17
CA SER A 73 -12.91 -17.18 7.75
C SER A 73 -14.24 -17.74 7.25
N THR A 74 -14.20 -18.61 6.25
CA THR A 74 -15.33 -19.49 5.96
C THR A 74 -15.18 -20.75 6.84
N PRO A 75 -16.19 -21.13 7.63
CA PRO A 75 -16.10 -22.35 8.42
C PRO A 75 -15.97 -23.55 7.46
N ARG A 76 -14.87 -24.30 7.57
CA ARG A 76 -14.63 -25.48 6.73
C ARG A 76 -15.85 -26.41 6.79
N ARG A 77 -16.48 -26.67 5.63
CA ARG A 77 -17.50 -27.73 5.52
C ARG A 77 -16.85 -29.02 6.03
N ARG A 78 -17.47 -29.68 7.02
CA ARG A 78 -17.04 -31.01 7.46
C ARG A 78 -16.98 -31.92 6.23
N ASN A 79 -15.81 -32.51 5.97
CA ASN A 79 -15.65 -33.47 4.88
C ASN A 79 -16.70 -34.59 5.02
N VAL A 80 -17.07 -35.22 3.90
CA VAL A 80 -18.03 -36.35 3.88
C VAL A 80 -17.65 -37.40 4.92
N LEU A 81 -16.35 -37.71 5.06
CA LEU A 81 -15.80 -38.57 6.13
C LEU A 81 -16.10 -38.09 7.55
N GLN A 82 -16.04 -36.78 7.84
CA GLN A 82 -16.39 -36.24 9.16
C GLN A 82 -17.91 -36.24 9.40
N LYS A 83 -18.73 -36.09 8.35
CA LYS A 83 -20.18 -36.33 8.42
C LYS A 83 -20.49 -37.80 8.73
N PHE A 84 -19.84 -38.73 8.04
CA PHE A 84 -19.95 -40.17 8.29
C PHE A 84 -19.47 -40.54 9.70
N LEU A 85 -18.32 -40.02 10.14
CA LEU A 85 -17.80 -40.22 11.49
C LEU A 85 -18.68 -39.60 12.59
N SER A 86 -19.53 -38.63 12.26
CA SER A 86 -20.51 -38.06 13.18
C SER A 86 -21.83 -38.85 13.27
N MET A 87 -22.05 -39.84 12.38
CA MET A 87 -23.18 -40.77 12.47
C MET A 87 -22.89 -41.94 13.43
N PHE A 88 -21.64 -42.16 13.80
CA PHE A 88 -21.28 -43.14 14.83
C PHE A 88 -21.37 -42.47 16.21
N PRO A 89 -22.10 -43.07 17.18
CA PRO A 89 -22.25 -42.50 18.50
C PRO A 89 -20.89 -42.50 19.21
N LYS A 90 -20.27 -41.31 19.30
CA LYS A 90 -19.15 -41.10 20.21
C LYS A 90 -19.72 -40.82 21.59
N ASN A 91 -19.22 -41.55 22.59
CA ASN A 91 -19.44 -41.24 23.99
C ASN A 91 -19.24 -39.74 24.20
N GLU A 92 -20.30 -39.06 24.64
CA GLU A 92 -20.35 -37.61 24.80
C GLU A 92 -19.36 -37.15 25.88
N GLN A 93 -18.12 -36.88 25.48
CA GLN A 93 -17.41 -35.75 26.07
C GLN A 93 -18.05 -34.50 25.47
N LYS A 94 -18.73 -33.73 26.33
CA LYS A 94 -19.32 -32.41 26.03
C LYS A 94 -18.27 -31.49 25.40
N SER A 95 -18.04 -31.59 24.09
CA SER A 95 -17.41 -30.50 23.36
C SER A 95 -18.43 -29.38 23.38
N SER A 96 -18.17 -28.32 24.17
CA SER A 96 -19.03 -27.14 24.21
C SER A 96 -19.27 -26.71 22.76
N LYS A 97 -20.50 -26.81 22.26
CA LYS A 97 -20.88 -26.21 20.98
C LYS A 97 -20.65 -24.70 21.15
N ARG A 98 -19.52 -24.17 20.66
CA ARG A 98 -19.30 -22.72 20.61
C ARG A 98 -20.40 -22.14 19.72
N ALA A 99 -21.38 -21.48 20.34
CA ALA A 99 -22.51 -20.90 19.62
C ALA A 99 -22.02 -19.68 18.85
N PHE A 100 -22.06 -19.76 17.52
CA PHE A 100 -21.83 -18.61 16.65
C PHE A 100 -23.00 -17.62 16.86
N ARG A 101 -22.68 -16.36 17.09
CA ARG A 101 -23.66 -15.28 17.16
C ARG A 101 -23.56 -14.45 15.89
N GLU A 102 -24.66 -14.30 15.18
CA GLU A 102 -24.72 -13.38 14.04
C GLU A 102 -24.59 -11.94 14.52
N VAL A 103 -23.82 -11.15 13.78
CA VAL A 103 -23.43 -9.80 14.13
C VAL A 103 -23.93 -8.80 13.08
N ILE A 104 -23.59 -9.02 11.81
CA ILE A 104 -24.00 -8.19 10.66
C ILE A 104 -24.15 -9.09 9.43
N ASN A 105 -25.32 -9.09 8.78
CA ASN A 105 -25.54 -9.67 7.45
C ASN A 105 -24.78 -11.00 7.20
N ASN A 106 -25.13 -12.09 7.90
CA ASN A 106 -24.47 -13.41 7.79
C ASN A 106 -23.01 -13.47 8.28
N LEU A 107 -22.46 -12.40 8.85
CA LEU A 107 -21.21 -12.40 9.59
C LEU A 107 -21.48 -12.82 11.04
N SER A 108 -20.77 -13.82 11.52
CA SER A 108 -20.93 -14.36 12.86
C SER A 108 -19.62 -14.35 13.63
N ILE A 109 -19.72 -14.27 14.95
CA ILE A 109 -18.59 -14.27 15.88
C ILE A 109 -18.75 -15.40 16.87
N ASN A 110 -17.63 -16.05 17.20
CA ASN A 110 -17.59 -17.12 18.20
C ASN A 110 -17.11 -16.63 19.57
N THR A 111 -16.24 -15.61 19.61
CA THR A 111 -15.68 -15.02 20.82
C THR A 111 -15.40 -13.53 20.62
N TRP A 112 -15.70 -12.72 21.63
CA TRP A 112 -15.31 -11.31 21.69
C TRP A 112 -13.91 -11.11 22.29
N VAL A 113 -13.24 -12.20 22.69
CA VAL A 113 -11.89 -12.16 23.24
C VAL A 113 -10.90 -12.03 22.08
N PRO A 114 -10.18 -10.90 21.96
CA PRO A 114 -9.20 -10.71 20.91
C PRO A 114 -7.96 -11.58 21.14
N LEU A 115 -7.30 -11.95 20.06
CA LEU A 115 -6.01 -12.63 20.03
C LEU A 115 -4.92 -11.58 19.86
N GLU A 116 -4.03 -11.45 20.84
CA GLU A 116 -2.89 -10.54 20.79
C GLU A 116 -1.64 -11.27 20.29
N ASN A 117 -1.01 -10.71 19.25
CA ASN A 117 0.31 -11.13 18.80
C ASN A 117 1.35 -10.05 19.13
N LYS A 118 2.05 -10.26 20.24
CA LYS A 118 3.00 -9.29 20.80
C LYS A 118 4.23 -9.05 19.93
N SER A 119 4.59 -9.98 19.04
CA SER A 119 5.78 -9.82 18.19
C SER A 119 5.58 -8.79 17.07
N ILE A 120 4.34 -8.60 16.63
CA ILE A 120 3.99 -7.69 15.53
C ILE A 120 3.01 -6.58 15.95
N SER A 121 2.76 -6.42 17.25
CA SER A 121 1.78 -5.45 17.79
C SER A 121 0.41 -5.54 17.09
N GLU A 122 -0.07 -6.76 16.87
CA GLU A 122 -1.36 -7.05 16.22
C GLU A 122 -2.38 -7.54 17.25
N VAL A 123 -3.60 -7.03 17.19
CA VAL A 123 -4.74 -7.47 17.99
C VAL A 123 -5.87 -7.87 17.04
N SER A 124 -6.29 -9.12 17.08
CA SER A 124 -7.19 -9.70 16.07
C SER A 124 -8.45 -10.32 16.64
N ILE A 125 -9.55 -10.31 15.87
CA ILE A 125 -10.79 -11.00 16.20
C ILE A 125 -11.23 -11.84 15.00
N GLN A 126 -11.78 -13.03 15.27
CA GLN A 126 -12.19 -13.95 14.22
C GLN A 126 -13.70 -13.87 13.97
N LEU A 127 -14.04 -13.64 12.71
CA LEU A 127 -15.39 -13.56 12.18
C LEU A 127 -15.59 -14.64 11.14
N PHE A 128 -16.83 -15.08 10.99
CA PHE A 128 -17.20 -16.19 10.13
C PHE A 128 -18.31 -15.79 9.19
N THR A 129 -18.17 -16.13 7.92
CA THR A 129 -19.20 -15.87 6.90
C THR A 129 -19.44 -17.11 6.04
N SER A 130 -20.57 -17.16 5.34
CA SER A 130 -20.80 -18.16 4.30
C SER A 130 -19.89 -17.90 3.10
N GLN A 131 -19.51 -18.96 2.39
CA GLN A 131 -18.76 -18.84 1.14
C GLN A 131 -19.58 -18.11 0.06
N GLU A 132 -20.89 -18.36 0.03
CA GLU A 132 -21.82 -17.67 -0.87
C GLU A 132 -22.02 -16.23 -0.40
N GLY A 133 -21.83 -15.27 -1.32
CA GLY A 133 -22.02 -13.84 -1.07
C GLY A 133 -20.94 -13.18 -0.19
N GLN A 134 -19.79 -13.83 0.03
CA GLN A 134 -18.72 -13.34 0.90
C GLN A 134 -18.30 -11.91 0.55
N THR A 135 -18.08 -11.58 -0.72
CA THR A 135 -17.70 -10.24 -1.19
C THR A 135 -18.71 -9.17 -0.77
N ALA A 136 -20.01 -9.43 -0.93
CA ALA A 136 -21.06 -8.49 -0.54
C ALA A 136 -21.18 -8.34 0.98
N THR A 137 -21.03 -9.44 1.72
CA THR A 137 -21.02 -9.44 3.19
C THR A 137 -19.84 -8.63 3.73
N MET A 138 -18.64 -8.84 3.18
CA MET A 138 -17.45 -8.08 3.53
C MET A 138 -17.62 -6.59 3.24
N TYR A 139 -18.17 -6.24 2.08
CA TYR A 139 -18.45 -4.85 1.74
C TYR A 139 -19.45 -4.18 2.70
N ALA A 140 -20.54 -4.87 3.06
CA ALA A 140 -21.50 -4.34 4.03
C ALA A 140 -20.84 -4.12 5.41
N PHE A 141 -19.95 -5.03 5.80
CA PHE A 141 -19.17 -4.89 7.03
C PHE A 141 -18.21 -3.70 6.96
N ILE A 142 -17.49 -3.52 5.86
CA ILE A 142 -16.61 -2.37 5.60
C ILE A 142 -17.39 -1.06 5.68
N LEU A 143 -18.58 -0.97 5.07
CA LEU A 143 -19.42 0.21 5.16
C LEU A 143 -19.82 0.53 6.60
N HIS A 144 -20.12 -0.50 7.40
CA HIS A 144 -20.41 -0.31 8.81
C HIS A 144 -19.20 0.19 9.59
N LEU A 145 -18.02 -0.41 9.39
CA LEU A 145 -16.77 0.04 10.02
C LEU A 145 -16.42 1.47 9.60
N SER A 146 -16.55 1.77 8.31
CA SER A 146 -16.30 3.10 7.75
C SER A 146 -17.20 4.16 8.38
N ASP A 147 -18.48 3.86 8.56
CA ASP A 147 -19.45 4.75 9.21
C ASP A 147 -19.18 4.92 10.72
N VAL A 148 -18.79 3.84 11.41
CA VAL A 148 -18.49 3.88 12.86
C VAL A 148 -17.20 4.62 13.15
N PHE A 149 -16.14 4.36 12.38
CA PHE A 149 -14.82 4.94 12.59
C PHE A 149 -14.61 6.27 11.86
N ASN A 150 -15.51 6.63 10.94
CA ASN A 150 -15.44 7.83 10.10
C ASN A 150 -14.17 7.86 9.23
N VAL A 151 -13.85 6.71 8.63
CA VAL A 151 -12.65 6.49 7.79
C VAL A 151 -13.08 5.70 6.56
N PRO A 152 -12.80 6.18 5.33
CA PRO A 152 -13.09 5.42 4.12
C PRO A 152 -12.12 4.25 3.96
N LEU A 153 -12.54 3.20 3.25
CA LEU A 153 -11.61 2.17 2.78
C LEU A 153 -10.72 2.80 1.68
N LEU A 154 -9.41 2.84 1.91
CA LEU A 154 -8.47 3.50 1.00
C LEU A 154 -7.66 2.53 0.14
N THR A 155 -7.45 1.31 0.62
CA THR A 155 -6.55 0.34 -0.01
C THR A 155 -7.15 -1.05 -0.05
N ILE A 156 -7.06 -1.68 -1.22
CA ILE A 156 -7.20 -3.13 -1.41
C ILE A 156 -5.80 -3.74 -1.52
N GLU A 157 -5.53 -4.78 -0.74
CA GLU A 157 -4.39 -5.67 -0.94
C GLU A 157 -4.90 -7.01 -1.48
N LEU A 158 -4.41 -7.46 -2.64
CA LEU A 158 -4.85 -8.69 -3.30
C LEU A 158 -3.67 -9.63 -3.54
N HIS A 159 -3.71 -10.80 -2.90
CA HIS A 159 -2.76 -11.90 -3.12
C HIS A 159 -3.28 -12.80 -4.24
N PHE A 160 -3.12 -12.34 -5.49
CA PHE A 160 -3.87 -12.85 -6.63
C PHE A 160 -3.65 -14.34 -6.94
N GLN A 161 -2.46 -14.87 -6.63
CA GLN A 161 -2.11 -16.28 -6.83
C GLN A 161 -2.85 -17.24 -5.89
N GLU A 162 -3.57 -16.73 -4.88
CA GLU A 162 -4.37 -17.52 -3.96
C GLU A 162 -5.85 -17.64 -4.39
N PHE A 163 -6.21 -17.05 -5.54
CA PHE A 163 -7.56 -17.02 -6.09
C PHE A 163 -7.58 -17.47 -7.56
N THR A 164 -8.73 -17.95 -8.01
CA THR A 164 -8.93 -18.24 -9.44
C THR A 164 -8.98 -16.93 -10.27
N PRO A 165 -8.74 -16.98 -11.59
CA PRO A 165 -8.86 -15.79 -12.45
C PRO A 165 -10.21 -15.08 -12.32
N VAL A 166 -11.31 -15.84 -12.27
CA VAL A 166 -12.67 -15.30 -12.11
C VAL A 166 -12.85 -14.60 -10.76
N GLU A 167 -12.37 -15.20 -9.67
CA GLU A 167 -12.45 -14.59 -8.34
C GLU A 167 -11.62 -13.30 -8.26
N ASN A 168 -10.45 -13.26 -8.89
CA ASN A 168 -9.63 -12.05 -8.98
C ASN A 168 -10.37 -10.93 -9.72
N GLU A 169 -10.96 -11.24 -10.87
CA GLU A 169 -11.75 -10.29 -11.66
C GLU A 169 -12.95 -9.77 -10.86
N ASP A 170 -13.70 -10.67 -10.21
CA ASP A 170 -14.84 -10.32 -9.37
C ASP A 170 -14.44 -9.37 -8.24
N ILE A 171 -13.31 -9.61 -7.57
CA ILE A 171 -12.80 -8.73 -6.50
C ILE A 171 -12.46 -7.35 -7.06
N ILE A 172 -11.74 -7.28 -8.18
CA ILE A 172 -11.29 -6.02 -8.78
C ILE A 172 -12.47 -5.21 -9.33
N ASP A 173 -13.38 -5.83 -10.07
CA ASP A 173 -14.60 -5.17 -10.53
C ASP A 173 -15.49 -4.76 -9.35
N TYR A 174 -15.39 -5.44 -8.20
CA TYR A 174 -16.13 -5.08 -7.02
C TYR A 174 -15.58 -3.84 -6.29
N TYR A 175 -14.29 -3.81 -6.03
CA TYR A 175 -13.72 -2.77 -5.16
C TYR A 175 -12.96 -1.69 -5.92
N CYS A 176 -12.36 -2.01 -7.05
CA CYS A 176 -11.41 -1.13 -7.74
C CYS A 176 -11.98 -0.48 -9.00
N ARG A 177 -13.29 -0.59 -9.23
CA ARG A 177 -13.98 -0.01 -10.39
C ARG A 177 -15.15 0.84 -9.95
N ASP A 178 -15.30 2.01 -10.58
CA ASP A 178 -16.44 2.88 -10.36
C ASP A 178 -17.71 2.24 -10.94
N ARG A 179 -18.73 2.08 -10.10
CA ARG A 179 -20.02 1.49 -10.46
C ARG A 179 -21.17 2.49 -10.30
N GLY A 180 -20.85 3.79 -10.33
CA GLY A 180 -21.77 4.92 -10.28
C GLY A 180 -22.34 5.18 -8.88
N THR A 181 -22.93 4.15 -8.25
CA THR A 181 -23.46 4.25 -6.87
C THR A 181 -22.38 4.19 -5.80
N LYS A 182 -21.20 3.70 -6.15
CA LYS A 182 -20.08 3.43 -5.23
C LYS A 182 -18.76 3.77 -5.95
N PRO A 183 -17.97 4.72 -5.43
CA PRO A 183 -16.67 5.04 -6.02
C PRO A 183 -15.71 3.86 -5.86
N ALA A 184 -14.75 3.76 -6.78
CA ALA A 184 -13.64 2.83 -6.66
C ALA A 184 -12.77 3.16 -5.44
N VAL A 185 -12.20 2.13 -4.82
CA VAL A 185 -11.13 2.31 -3.84
C VAL A 185 -9.92 2.94 -4.54
N GLU A 186 -9.32 3.95 -3.89
CA GLU A 186 -8.31 4.79 -4.53
C GLU A 186 -6.94 4.13 -4.68
N SER A 187 -6.69 3.04 -3.92
CA SER A 187 -5.41 2.34 -3.90
C SER A 187 -5.53 0.83 -4.07
N LEU A 188 -4.60 0.26 -4.83
CA LEU A 188 -4.44 -1.17 -5.02
C LEU A 188 -2.99 -1.59 -4.75
N ARG A 189 -2.84 -2.64 -3.94
CA ARG A 189 -1.60 -3.38 -3.75
C ARG A 189 -1.81 -4.81 -4.24
N LEU A 190 -1.12 -5.17 -5.31
CA LEU A 190 -1.16 -6.51 -5.89
C LEU A 190 0.09 -7.28 -5.44
N VAL A 191 -0.10 -8.46 -4.85
CA VAL A 191 0.97 -9.24 -4.23
C VAL A 191 1.08 -10.62 -4.87
N GLY A 192 2.27 -10.94 -5.37
CA GLY A 192 2.65 -12.28 -5.81
C GLY A 192 3.40 -13.00 -4.69
N LYS A 193 3.02 -14.25 -4.41
CA LYS A 193 3.66 -15.10 -3.41
C LYS A 193 4.90 -15.81 -3.95
N ARG A 194 4.89 -16.11 -5.25
CA ARG A 194 5.96 -16.77 -6.00
C ARG A 194 6.16 -16.07 -7.33
N LEU A 195 7.27 -16.39 -7.99
CA LEU A 195 7.50 -16.08 -9.40
C LEU A 195 6.28 -16.44 -10.25
N ASN A 196 5.90 -15.53 -11.14
CA ASN A 196 4.75 -15.71 -12.03
C ASN A 196 5.04 -16.77 -13.11
N THR A 197 4.03 -17.57 -13.44
CA THR A 197 3.95 -18.27 -14.72
C THR A 197 3.32 -17.38 -15.78
N PRO A 198 3.35 -17.76 -17.08
CA PRO A 198 2.63 -17.02 -18.11
C PRO A 198 1.13 -16.85 -17.80
N GLU A 199 0.48 -17.85 -17.20
CA GLU A 199 -0.92 -17.77 -16.79
C GLU A 199 -1.12 -16.78 -15.63
N ASP A 200 -0.17 -16.71 -14.68
CA ASP A 200 -0.20 -15.69 -13.62
C ASP A 200 -0.10 -14.28 -14.21
N ASP A 201 0.73 -14.08 -15.24
CA ASP A 201 0.86 -12.80 -15.95
C ASP A 201 -0.41 -12.41 -16.72
N GLU A 202 -1.15 -13.37 -17.27
CA GLU A 202 -2.48 -13.12 -17.86
C GLU A 202 -3.48 -12.63 -16.80
N VAL A 203 -3.43 -13.19 -15.59
CA VAL A 203 -4.25 -12.72 -14.46
C VAL A 203 -3.85 -11.30 -14.06
N VAL A 204 -2.55 -11.01 -13.98
CA VAL A 204 -2.05 -9.65 -13.69
C VAL A 204 -2.51 -8.66 -14.76
N ASP A 205 -2.36 -8.99 -16.05
CA ASP A 205 -2.87 -8.16 -17.16
C ASP A 205 -4.37 -7.89 -17.02
N SER A 206 -5.14 -8.95 -16.73
CA SER A 206 -6.58 -8.89 -16.51
C SER A 206 -6.94 -7.91 -15.37
N ILE A 207 -6.25 -7.99 -14.24
CA ILE A 207 -6.44 -7.11 -13.08
C ILE A 207 -6.07 -5.65 -13.42
N LEU A 208 -4.90 -5.43 -14.03
CA LEU A 208 -4.38 -4.09 -14.32
C LEU A 208 -5.19 -3.36 -15.39
N CYS A 209 -5.81 -4.08 -16.32
CA CYS A 209 -6.73 -3.51 -17.31
C CYS A 209 -8.07 -3.04 -16.70
N ARG A 210 -8.45 -3.53 -15.52
CA ARG A 210 -9.77 -3.26 -14.89
C ARG A 210 -9.73 -2.24 -13.77
N GLN A 211 -8.62 -2.19 -13.02
CA GLN A 211 -8.50 -1.34 -11.84
C GLN A 211 -8.49 0.17 -12.19
N GLN A 212 -8.99 1.00 -11.26
CA GLN A 212 -9.11 2.45 -11.43
C GLN A 212 -8.45 3.24 -10.28
N ALA A 213 -7.36 2.72 -9.71
CA ALA A 213 -6.61 3.38 -8.65
C ALA A 213 -6.10 4.76 -9.10
N ARG A 214 -6.31 5.77 -8.24
CA ARG A 214 -5.92 7.17 -8.47
C ARG A 214 -4.93 7.69 -7.45
N TYR A 215 -4.87 7.06 -6.28
CA TYR A 215 -3.93 7.43 -5.24
C TYR A 215 -2.66 6.59 -5.34
N LYS A 216 -2.78 5.27 -5.20
CA LYS A 216 -1.60 4.39 -5.06
C LYS A 216 -1.78 3.05 -5.77
N LEU A 217 -0.82 2.70 -6.63
CA LEU A 217 -0.73 1.39 -7.27
C LEU A 217 0.63 0.75 -6.91
N GLN A 218 0.59 -0.36 -6.17
CA GLN A 218 1.78 -1.13 -5.78
C GLN A 218 1.74 -2.53 -6.39
N LEU A 219 2.77 -2.90 -7.13
CA LEU A 219 2.92 -4.21 -7.75
C LEU A 219 4.09 -4.92 -7.06
N LEU A 220 3.78 -5.76 -6.08
CA LEU A 220 4.71 -6.55 -5.28
C LEU A 220 4.74 -7.98 -5.81
N LEU A 221 5.20 -8.14 -7.05
CA LEU A 221 5.17 -9.40 -7.78
C LEU A 221 6.41 -9.53 -8.66
N GLU A 222 6.64 -10.73 -9.18
CA GLU A 222 7.78 -11.05 -10.03
C GLU A 222 7.27 -11.62 -11.35
N PRO A 223 7.06 -10.77 -12.38
CA PRO A 223 6.56 -11.19 -13.68
C PRO A 223 7.55 -12.04 -14.47
N THR A 224 7.07 -12.71 -15.51
CA THR A 224 7.95 -13.35 -16.49
C THR A 224 8.75 -12.30 -17.29
N PRO A 225 9.87 -12.68 -17.93
CA PRO A 225 10.62 -11.80 -18.83
C PRO A 225 9.80 -11.23 -20.00
N GLU A 226 8.80 -11.97 -20.44
CA GLU A 226 7.92 -11.63 -21.57
C GLU A 226 6.86 -10.59 -21.20
N PHE A 227 6.57 -10.40 -19.91
CA PHE A 227 5.62 -9.39 -19.46
C PHE A 227 6.06 -7.99 -19.90
N LYS A 228 5.08 -7.16 -20.30
CA LYS A 228 5.28 -5.78 -20.74
C LYS A 228 4.20 -4.88 -20.19
N ILE A 229 4.58 -3.64 -19.89
CA ILE A 229 3.62 -2.62 -19.49
C ILE A 229 2.72 -2.24 -20.67
N LYS A 230 1.43 -2.08 -20.40
CA LYS A 230 0.47 -1.49 -21.33
C LYS A 230 0.04 -0.11 -20.80
N PRO A 231 -0.14 0.90 -21.67
CA PRO A 231 -0.58 2.23 -21.24
C PRO A 231 -1.87 2.22 -20.40
N ILE A 232 -2.77 1.27 -20.69
CA ILE A 232 -4.04 1.09 -19.97
C ILE A 232 -3.84 0.85 -18.47
N TYR A 233 -2.72 0.25 -18.05
CA TYR A 233 -2.46 -0.06 -16.63
C TYR A 233 -2.36 1.20 -15.76
N LEU A 234 -1.95 2.34 -16.34
CA LEU A 234 -1.72 3.60 -15.63
C LEU A 234 -2.64 4.73 -16.12
N GLN A 235 -3.70 4.42 -16.87
CA GLN A 235 -4.58 5.43 -17.50
C GLN A 235 -5.24 6.41 -16.50
N HIS A 236 -5.36 6.00 -15.24
CA HIS A 236 -5.95 6.81 -14.17
C HIS A 236 -4.91 7.62 -13.37
N HIS A 237 -3.65 7.57 -13.80
CA HIS A 237 -2.53 8.35 -13.29
C HIS A 237 -2.43 8.33 -11.76
N PRO A 238 -2.20 7.15 -11.14
CA PRO A 238 -2.06 7.06 -9.71
C PRO A 238 -0.93 7.98 -9.24
N ILE A 239 -1.16 8.77 -8.18
CA ILE A 239 -0.16 9.69 -7.63
C ILE A 239 1.13 8.95 -7.28
N TYR A 240 1.00 7.75 -6.69
CA TYR A 240 2.10 6.88 -6.31
C TYR A 240 2.04 5.58 -7.14
N PHE A 241 3.13 5.26 -7.81
CA PHE A 241 3.32 3.99 -8.51
C PHE A 241 4.59 3.29 -8.00
N GLU A 242 4.46 2.02 -7.66
CA GLU A 242 5.58 1.18 -7.26
C GLU A 242 5.50 -0.17 -7.96
N ALA A 243 6.62 -0.60 -8.53
CA ALA A 243 6.76 -1.90 -9.14
C ALA A 243 8.05 -2.57 -8.66
N HIS A 244 7.89 -3.79 -8.13
CA HIS A 244 9.01 -4.69 -7.83
C HIS A 244 9.30 -5.53 -9.08
N HIS A 245 10.56 -5.95 -9.23
CA HIS A 245 11.01 -6.72 -10.41
C HIS A 245 10.53 -6.06 -11.71
N SER A 246 10.92 -4.80 -11.88
CA SER A 246 10.37 -3.87 -12.88
C SER A 246 11.10 -3.92 -14.23
N HIS A 247 11.70 -5.05 -14.59
CA HIS A 247 12.43 -5.24 -15.86
C HIS A 247 11.55 -5.10 -17.12
N TRP A 248 10.24 -5.17 -16.94
CA TRP A 248 9.21 -5.08 -17.97
C TRP A 248 8.80 -3.64 -18.33
N ILE A 249 9.43 -2.64 -17.71
CA ILE A 249 9.22 -1.21 -17.98
C ILE A 249 10.49 -0.64 -18.63
N SER A 250 10.36 -0.08 -19.84
CA SER A 250 11.48 0.53 -20.55
C SER A 250 11.81 1.92 -20.02
N PHE A 251 13.03 2.39 -20.26
CA PHE A 251 13.44 3.75 -19.88
C PHE A 251 12.59 4.82 -20.57
N GLU A 252 12.24 4.65 -21.85
CA GLU A 252 11.38 5.57 -22.60
C GLU A 252 10.01 5.70 -21.95
N GLN A 253 9.41 4.58 -21.52
CA GLN A 253 8.11 4.57 -20.87
C GLN A 253 8.14 5.31 -19.52
N ILE A 254 9.24 5.21 -18.78
CA ILE A 254 9.44 5.93 -17.52
C ILE A 254 9.42 7.45 -17.72
N LEU A 255 9.96 7.94 -18.84
CA LEU A 255 9.96 9.38 -19.15
C LEU A 255 8.54 9.93 -19.38
N GLU A 256 7.59 9.06 -19.75
CA GLU A 256 6.20 9.40 -20.08
C GLU A 256 5.22 9.22 -18.91
N PHE A 257 5.65 8.63 -17.79
CA PHE A 257 4.77 8.41 -16.65
C PHE A 257 4.24 9.72 -16.05
N GLN A 258 2.95 9.71 -15.72
CA GLN A 258 2.26 10.85 -15.10
C GLN A 258 2.13 10.72 -13.58
N SER A 259 2.49 9.57 -13.00
CA SER A 259 2.51 9.38 -11.55
C SER A 259 3.51 10.34 -10.91
N ARG A 260 3.12 11.02 -9.83
CA ARG A 260 4.00 11.99 -9.17
C ARG A 260 5.21 11.32 -8.52
N ILE A 261 5.02 10.15 -7.93
CA ILE A 261 6.03 9.36 -7.23
C ILE A 261 6.12 7.99 -7.90
N ILE A 262 7.32 7.61 -8.31
CA ILE A 262 7.61 6.35 -9.00
C ILE A 262 8.71 5.62 -8.24
N ILE A 263 8.46 4.35 -7.87
CA ILE A 263 9.47 3.49 -7.25
C ILE A 263 9.60 2.22 -8.08
N LEU A 264 10.80 1.98 -8.64
CA LEU A 264 11.09 0.86 -9.51
C LEU A 264 12.21 0.03 -8.91
N LEU A 265 11.86 -1.10 -8.29
CA LEU A 265 12.85 -2.01 -7.73
C LEU A 265 13.24 -3.06 -8.76
N ASN A 266 14.51 -3.47 -8.74
CA ASN A 266 15.10 -4.42 -9.67
C ASN A 266 14.73 -4.08 -11.14
N SER A 267 15.01 -2.83 -11.52
CA SER A 267 14.70 -2.29 -12.85
C SER A 267 15.89 -2.48 -13.81
N ILE A 268 15.70 -2.15 -15.08
CA ILE A 268 16.79 -2.07 -16.08
C ILE A 268 17.55 -0.72 -16.05
N ILE A 269 17.27 0.14 -15.06
CA ILE A 269 17.92 1.45 -14.98
C ILE A 269 19.39 1.24 -14.59
N ASN A 270 20.28 1.85 -15.37
CA ASN A 270 21.73 1.73 -15.24
C ASN A 270 22.38 3.10 -15.39
N ARG A 271 23.72 3.14 -15.41
CA ARG A 271 24.50 4.37 -15.52
C ARG A 271 24.15 5.20 -16.76
N THR A 272 23.95 4.55 -17.90
CA THR A 272 23.65 5.22 -19.18
C THR A 272 22.30 5.93 -19.12
N HIS A 273 21.30 5.30 -18.50
CA HIS A 273 19.99 5.90 -18.27
C HIS A 273 20.08 7.12 -17.35
N LEU A 274 20.87 7.06 -16.26
CA LEU A 274 21.10 8.21 -15.38
C LEU A 274 21.77 9.38 -16.10
N ILE A 275 22.83 9.11 -16.88
CA ILE A 275 23.50 10.12 -17.71
C ILE A 275 22.50 10.77 -18.67
N THR A 276 21.62 9.97 -19.27
CA THR A 276 20.59 10.46 -20.18
C THR A 276 19.58 11.37 -19.48
N LEU A 277 19.16 11.04 -18.24
CA LEU A 277 18.31 11.91 -17.43
C LEU A 277 18.98 13.25 -17.15
N ILE A 278 20.26 13.25 -16.78
CA ILE A 278 21.03 14.47 -16.52
C ILE A 278 21.10 15.36 -17.76
N ILE A 279 21.40 14.76 -18.94
CA ILE A 279 21.46 15.51 -20.20
C ILE A 279 20.09 16.11 -20.54
N LYS A 280 19.02 15.31 -20.47
CA LYS A 280 17.65 15.80 -20.72
C LYS A 280 17.30 16.95 -19.79
N TRP A 281 17.61 16.82 -18.50
CA TRP A 281 17.39 17.88 -17.52
C TRP A 281 18.15 19.16 -17.86
N ASN A 282 19.44 19.04 -18.23
CA ASN A 282 20.26 20.17 -18.69
C ASN A 282 19.64 20.87 -19.91
N ASP A 283 19.06 20.10 -20.83
CA ASP A 283 18.44 20.59 -22.05
C ASP A 283 17.02 21.18 -21.83
N GLY A 284 16.58 21.28 -20.57
CA GLY A 284 15.33 21.93 -20.17
C GLY A 284 14.11 21.00 -20.10
N TRP A 285 14.29 19.68 -20.30
CA TRP A 285 13.20 18.73 -20.11
C TRP A 285 12.78 18.65 -18.65
N THR A 286 11.46 18.68 -18.43
CA THR A 286 10.85 18.57 -17.10
C THR A 286 9.83 17.42 -17.13
N PRO A 287 10.03 16.33 -16.35
CA PRO A 287 9.07 15.24 -16.30
C PRO A 287 7.75 15.66 -15.63
N ALA A 288 6.68 14.91 -15.91
CA ALA A 288 5.41 15.03 -15.17
C ALA A 288 5.53 14.51 -13.74
N TRP A 289 6.35 13.48 -13.53
CA TRP A 289 6.68 12.96 -12.22
C TRP A 289 7.63 13.89 -11.46
N ARG A 290 7.59 13.81 -10.13
CA ARG A 290 8.44 14.62 -9.22
C ARG A 290 9.55 13.81 -8.57
N MET A 291 9.37 12.52 -8.47
CA MET A 291 10.33 11.63 -7.84
C MET A 291 10.32 10.30 -8.56
N ILE A 292 11.50 9.84 -8.94
CA ILE A 292 11.75 8.44 -9.26
C ILE A 292 12.84 7.90 -8.35
N THR A 293 12.65 6.69 -7.83
CA THR A 293 13.66 5.95 -7.08
C THR A 293 13.80 4.55 -7.63
N THR A 294 15.03 4.06 -7.69
CA THR A 294 15.33 2.75 -8.23
C THR A 294 16.51 2.09 -7.54
N ILE A 295 16.60 0.77 -7.69
CA ILE A 295 17.80 0.00 -7.44
C ILE A 295 18.43 -0.22 -8.82
N PHE A 296 19.61 0.34 -9.05
CA PHE A 296 20.31 0.22 -10.32
C PHE A 296 20.72 -1.24 -10.57
N GLU A 297 20.71 -1.64 -11.84
CA GLU A 297 21.17 -2.96 -12.29
C GLU A 297 22.65 -3.18 -11.93
N GLU A 298 23.47 -2.12 -12.06
CA GLU A 298 24.90 -2.08 -11.77
C GLU A 298 25.23 -1.09 -10.64
N ASP A 299 26.49 -1.06 -10.20
CA ASP A 299 26.96 -0.01 -9.30
C ASP A 299 27.21 1.27 -10.11
N VAL A 300 26.60 2.37 -9.68
CA VAL A 300 26.64 3.67 -10.36
C VAL A 300 27.40 4.68 -9.50
N ASP A 301 28.60 5.04 -9.95
CA ASP A 301 29.34 6.19 -9.42
C ASP A 301 28.83 7.48 -10.06
N ILE A 302 28.05 8.25 -9.30
CA ILE A 302 27.50 9.52 -9.79
C ILE A 302 28.55 10.62 -9.93
N ASP A 303 29.65 10.56 -9.19
CA ASP A 303 30.74 11.51 -9.33
C ASP A 303 31.40 11.33 -10.70
N GLU A 304 31.58 10.10 -11.15
CA GLU A 304 32.07 9.80 -12.49
C GLU A 304 31.09 10.27 -13.58
N CYS A 305 29.78 10.05 -13.37
CA CYS A 305 28.75 10.46 -14.33
C CYS A 305 28.69 11.99 -14.51
N VAL A 306 28.70 12.76 -13.43
CA VAL A 306 28.63 14.22 -13.51
C VAL A 306 29.94 14.80 -14.02
N ARG A 307 31.10 14.30 -13.55
CA ARG A 307 32.41 14.76 -14.03
C ARG A 307 32.58 14.52 -15.52
N SER A 308 32.20 13.35 -16.03
CA SER A 308 32.34 13.04 -17.46
C SER A 308 31.53 14.02 -18.31
N LEU A 309 30.31 14.35 -17.89
CA LEU A 309 29.41 15.29 -18.55
C LEU A 309 29.92 16.74 -18.53
N ILE A 310 30.54 17.17 -17.43
CA ILE A 310 31.21 18.48 -17.34
C ILE A 310 32.41 18.53 -18.30
N LEU A 311 33.26 17.49 -18.30
CA LEU A 311 34.47 17.46 -19.12
C LEU A 311 34.18 17.54 -20.63
N ILE A 312 33.10 16.90 -21.08
CA ILE A 312 32.68 16.96 -22.50
C ILE A 312 31.83 18.20 -22.83
N GLY A 313 31.68 19.13 -21.89
CA GLY A 313 30.95 20.37 -22.09
C GLY A 313 29.43 20.20 -22.25
N ARG A 314 28.84 19.11 -21.73
CA ARG A 314 27.40 18.84 -21.81
C ARG A 314 26.61 19.40 -20.64
N ILE A 315 27.28 19.76 -19.54
CA ILE A 315 26.69 20.47 -18.40
C ILE A 315 27.48 21.76 -18.17
N ASN A 316 27.16 22.79 -18.95
CA ASN A 316 27.82 24.10 -18.84
C ASN A 316 26.91 25.17 -18.23
N ASN A 317 25.60 24.95 -18.28
CA ASN A 317 24.59 25.94 -17.93
C ASN A 317 23.93 25.68 -16.57
N LEU A 318 24.31 24.59 -15.89
CA LEU A 318 23.77 24.24 -14.58
C LEU A 318 24.68 24.74 -13.47
N GLN A 319 24.06 25.28 -12.41
CA GLN A 319 24.74 25.39 -11.13
C GLN A 319 24.74 24.00 -10.47
N VAL A 320 25.91 23.43 -10.30
CA VAL A 320 26.09 22.08 -9.75
C VAL A 320 26.62 22.20 -8.33
N HIS A 321 25.91 21.60 -7.37
CA HIS A 321 26.33 21.48 -5.98
C HIS A 321 26.39 20.01 -5.59
N ARG A 322 27.46 19.60 -4.91
CA ARG A 322 27.70 18.23 -4.48
C ARG A 322 27.80 18.17 -2.96
N GLU A 323 27.10 17.22 -2.37
CA GLU A 323 27.18 16.88 -0.95
C GLU A 323 27.41 15.39 -0.78
N GLU A 324 28.09 15.02 0.30
CA GLU A 324 28.31 13.63 0.67
C GLU A 324 28.09 13.47 2.17
N ARG A 325 27.40 12.39 2.53
CA ARG A 325 27.04 12.06 3.90
C ARG A 325 27.28 10.59 4.13
N ILE A 326 27.78 10.25 5.31
CA ILE A 326 27.91 8.86 5.76
C ILE A 326 27.10 8.73 7.04
N ASP A 327 26.10 7.87 7.01
CA ASP A 327 25.30 7.52 8.17
C ASP A 327 25.70 6.13 8.69
N THR A 328 25.53 5.90 9.99
CA THR A 328 25.66 4.58 10.59
C THR A 328 24.28 4.15 11.08
N VAL A 329 23.73 3.09 10.47
CA VAL A 329 22.44 2.51 10.83
C VAL A 329 22.66 1.04 11.12
N ASP A 330 22.28 0.56 12.31
CA ASP A 330 22.45 -0.84 12.74
C ASP A 330 23.86 -1.39 12.47
N GLU A 331 24.89 -0.62 12.85
CA GLU A 331 26.32 -0.93 12.65
C GLU A 331 26.80 -1.00 11.19
N GLN A 332 25.93 -0.70 10.22
CA GLN A 332 26.28 -0.59 8.80
C GLN A 332 26.52 0.87 8.40
N MET A 333 27.61 1.11 7.66
CA MET A 333 27.89 2.42 7.07
C MET A 333 27.13 2.58 5.75
N LEU A 334 26.34 3.65 5.67
CA LEU A 334 25.58 4.02 4.48
C LEU A 334 26.15 5.32 3.92
N ARG A 335 26.74 5.24 2.74
CA ARG A 335 27.30 6.38 1.99
C ARG A 335 26.22 6.93 1.07
N TYR A 336 25.95 8.22 1.21
CA TYR A 336 25.04 8.99 0.36
C TYR A 336 25.83 10.04 -0.40
N VAL A 337 25.69 10.06 -1.72
CA VAL A 337 26.19 11.13 -2.57
C VAL A 337 25.00 11.85 -3.17
N HIS A 338 24.96 13.16 -3.02
CA HIS A 338 23.87 14.03 -3.44
C HIS A 338 24.38 15.10 -4.40
N TYR A 339 23.71 15.24 -5.54
CA TYR A 339 23.95 16.30 -6.51
C TYR A 339 22.69 17.13 -6.70
N CYS A 340 22.84 18.44 -6.60
CA CYS A 340 21.82 19.43 -6.91
C CYS A 340 22.21 20.14 -8.21
N LEU A 341 21.36 20.00 -9.24
CA LEU A 341 21.54 20.50 -10.59
C LEU A 341 20.51 21.60 -10.89
N ARG A 342 20.87 22.85 -10.65
CA ARG A 342 19.95 24.00 -10.78
C ARG A 342 20.03 24.61 -12.18
N ARG A 343 18.87 24.81 -12.80
CA ARG A 343 18.70 25.55 -14.06
C ARG A 343 18.55 27.06 -13.84
N PRO A 344 18.83 27.90 -14.85
CA PRO A 344 18.64 29.36 -14.75
C PRO A 344 17.19 29.80 -14.51
N ASP A 345 16.21 28.94 -14.83
CA ASP A 345 14.77 29.18 -14.61
C ASP A 345 14.32 28.97 -13.15
N GLY A 346 15.24 28.60 -12.25
CA GLY A 346 14.95 28.36 -10.83
C GLY A 346 14.44 26.94 -10.52
N THR A 347 14.32 26.06 -11.51
CA THR A 347 14.00 24.65 -11.29
C THR A 347 15.24 23.85 -10.88
N ILE A 348 15.03 22.85 -10.02
CA ILE A 348 16.10 22.06 -9.42
C ILE A 348 15.86 20.58 -9.70
N GLY A 349 16.88 19.92 -10.24
CA GLY A 349 16.97 18.47 -10.36
C GLY A 349 17.94 17.96 -9.31
N GLU A 350 17.52 17.03 -8.47
CA GLU A 350 18.37 16.42 -7.45
C GLU A 350 18.62 14.96 -7.79
N ILE A 351 19.85 14.50 -7.59
CA ILE A 351 20.25 13.11 -7.74
C ILE A 351 20.82 12.66 -6.42
N LEU A 352 20.22 11.62 -5.85
CA LEU A 352 20.72 10.97 -4.65
C LEU A 352 21.12 9.55 -5.01
N VAL A 353 22.31 9.12 -4.60
CA VAL A 353 22.69 7.71 -4.66
C VAL A 353 23.26 7.24 -3.33
N GLN A 354 22.72 6.14 -2.84
CA GLN A 354 23.14 5.42 -1.65
C GLN A 354 23.94 4.19 -2.05
N ASN A 355 25.16 4.06 -1.49
CA ASN A 355 26.07 2.94 -1.70
C ASN A 355 26.24 2.55 -3.17
N ASN A 356 26.23 3.53 -4.07
CA ASN A 356 26.28 3.35 -5.53
C ASN A 356 25.17 2.48 -6.14
N LYS A 357 24.18 2.02 -5.35
CA LYS A 357 23.22 1.00 -5.80
C LYS A 357 21.78 1.50 -5.82
N ILE A 358 21.36 2.22 -4.79
CA ILE A 358 20.00 2.76 -4.69
C ILE A 358 20.08 4.22 -5.09
N GLY A 359 19.36 4.60 -6.14
CA GLY A 359 19.40 5.96 -6.68
C GLY A 359 18.02 6.57 -6.85
N GLY A 360 17.96 7.90 -6.85
CA GLY A 360 16.75 8.63 -7.18
C GLY A 360 17.02 9.93 -7.91
N PHE A 361 16.05 10.35 -8.72
CA PHE A 361 16.01 11.66 -9.36
C PHE A 361 14.76 12.39 -8.86
N PHE A 362 14.94 13.61 -8.37
CA PHE A 362 13.89 14.42 -7.78
C PHE A 362 13.81 15.76 -8.52
N VAL A 363 12.58 16.27 -8.70
CA VAL A 363 12.32 17.54 -9.37
C VAL A 363 11.52 18.44 -8.47
N SER A 364 12.04 19.64 -8.27
CA SER A 364 11.42 20.65 -7.42
C SER A 364 11.63 22.07 -7.91
N CYS A 365 10.83 22.97 -7.35
CA CYS A 365 11.06 24.41 -7.44
C CYS A 365 11.64 24.95 -6.12
N GLU A 366 12.33 26.08 -6.17
CA GLU A 366 12.93 26.70 -4.96
C GLU A 366 11.94 26.94 -3.82
N ASP A 367 10.72 27.38 -4.14
CA ASP A 367 9.66 27.60 -3.15
C ASP A 367 9.24 26.31 -2.45
N GLU A 368 9.35 25.16 -3.13
CA GLU A 368 8.98 23.86 -2.59
C GLU A 368 10.01 23.33 -1.59
N ARG A 369 11.30 23.62 -1.74
CA ARG A 369 12.36 23.20 -0.79
C ARG A 369 12.18 23.76 0.62
N ASN A 370 11.57 24.94 0.74
CA ASN A 370 11.29 25.57 2.04
C ASN A 370 10.04 25.00 2.72
N SER A 371 9.24 24.19 2.00
CA SER A 371 8.03 23.57 2.55
C SER A 371 8.38 22.44 3.54
N PRO A 372 7.69 22.33 4.69
CA PRO A 372 7.83 21.19 5.60
C PRO A 372 7.40 19.85 4.98
N LEU A 373 6.67 19.88 3.85
CA LEU A 373 6.22 18.69 3.11
C LEU A 373 7.18 18.28 1.97
N TYR A 374 8.22 19.08 1.71
CA TYR A 374 9.32 18.64 0.87
C TYR A 374 9.96 17.41 1.51
N PRO A 375 10.45 16.41 0.76
CA PRO A 375 11.38 15.44 1.31
C PRO A 375 12.63 16.20 1.74
N LYS A 376 12.58 16.77 2.94
CA LYS A 376 13.73 17.26 3.66
C LYS A 376 14.49 15.99 3.97
N PHE A 377 15.58 15.74 3.25
CA PHE A 377 16.68 15.04 3.85
C PHE A 377 16.90 15.75 5.18
N SER A 378 16.60 15.07 6.29
CA SER A 378 16.61 15.67 7.60
C SER A 378 18.03 16.16 7.91
N LEU A 379 18.24 17.45 7.66
CA LEU A 379 18.88 18.35 8.60
C LEU A 379 18.03 18.31 9.87
N ASN A 380 18.33 17.36 10.75
CA ASN A 380 18.09 17.47 12.18
C ASN A 380 19.28 16.79 12.86
N ASN A 381 20.30 17.60 13.13
CA ASN A 381 20.92 17.55 14.44
C ASN A 381 19.82 17.98 15.41
N ASP A 382 19.42 17.09 16.34
CA ASP A 382 19.09 17.44 17.72
C ASP A 382 18.61 16.18 18.47
N VAL A 383 19.53 15.69 19.32
CA VAL A 383 19.40 14.94 20.59
C VAL A 383 18.72 13.57 20.60
#